data_AF-A0A849Y0H5-F1
#
_entry.id   AF-A0A849Y0H5-F1
#
_cell.length_a   1.000
_cell.length_b   1.000
_cell.length_c   1.000
_cell.angle_alpha   90.00
_cell.angle_beta   90.00
_cell.angle_gamma   90.00
#
_symmetry.space_group_name_H-M   'P 1'
#
loop_
_entity.id
_entity.type
_entity.pdbx_description
1 polymer ?
#
loop_
_entity_poly.entity_id
_entity_poly.type
_entity_poly.pdbx_seq_one_letter_code
_entity_poly.pdbx_strand_id
1 'polypeptide(L)'
;MHAFRYRKGRLVCEGVDLESLARRYGTPLYVYSHATLAGHCRRLMEVLRPLDPLLCYAMKANSNRAILSSLARLGGYLEQQR
;
A
#
# COMPACT_ATOMS: atom_id res chain seq x y z
N MET A 1 9.80 3.79 4.36
CA MET A 1 10.58 3.00 3.37
C MET A 1 9.62 2.09 2.61
N HIS A 2 9.87 1.83 1.32
CA HIS A 2 8.99 1.04 0.43
C HIS A 2 9.65 -0.24 -0.09
N ALA A 3 8.85 -1.19 -0.59
CA ALA A 3 9.32 -2.48 -1.08
C ALA A 3 9.86 -2.47 -2.53
N PHE A 4 9.90 -1.30 -3.19
CA PHE A 4 10.54 -1.12 -4.48
C PHE A 4 12.06 -1.05 -4.32
N ARG A 5 12.79 -1.97 -4.94
CA ARG A 5 14.26 -2.04 -4.88
C ARG A 5 14.84 -2.52 -6.20
N TYR A 6 16.04 -2.07 -6.51
CA TYR A 6 16.82 -2.66 -7.59
C TYR A 6 17.47 -3.98 -7.15
N ARG A 7 17.32 -5.02 -7.96
CA ARG A 7 18.05 -6.30 -7.82
C ARG A 7 18.72 -6.61 -9.14
N LYS A 8 20.06 -6.66 -9.15
CA LYS A 8 20.86 -6.94 -10.36
C LYS A 8 20.44 -6.04 -11.55
N GLY A 9 20.26 -4.74 -11.31
CA GLY A 9 19.87 -3.77 -12.34
C GLY A 9 18.38 -3.74 -12.71
N ARG A 10 17.55 -4.67 -12.20
CA ARG A 10 16.09 -4.69 -12.45
C ARG A 10 15.32 -4.08 -11.30
N LEU A 11 14.27 -3.31 -11.60
CA LEU A 11 13.38 -2.75 -10.59
C LEU A 11 12.34 -3.80 -10.18
N VAL A 12 12.36 -4.19 -8.91
CA VAL A 12 11.55 -5.26 -8.35
C VAL A 12 10.68 -4.71 -7.22
N CYS A 13 9.42 -5.12 -7.17
CA CYS A 13 8.49 -4.86 -6.07
C CYS A 13 8.06 -6.19 -5.44
N GLU A 14 8.35 -6.41 -4.15
CA GLU A 14 7.97 -7.64 -3.44
C GLU A 14 8.41 -8.95 -4.13
N GLY A 15 9.55 -8.92 -4.83
CA GLY A 15 10.05 -10.07 -5.59
C GLY A 15 9.53 -10.17 -7.04
N VAL A 16 8.60 -9.30 -7.43
CA VAL A 16 8.04 -9.23 -8.79
C VAL A 16 8.79 -8.21 -9.65
N ASP A 17 9.28 -8.64 -10.82
CA ASP A 17 9.96 -7.79 -11.79
C ASP A 17 8.96 -6.83 -12.46
N LEU A 18 9.16 -5.52 -12.32
CA LEU A 18 8.24 -4.53 -12.88
C LEU A 18 8.26 -4.49 -14.40
N GLU A 19 9.38 -4.85 -15.04
CA GLU A 19 9.46 -4.92 -16.49
C GLU A 19 8.53 -6.02 -17.05
N SER A 20 8.42 -7.14 -16.32
CA SER A 20 7.48 -8.21 -16.66
C SER A 20 6.02 -7.77 -16.54
N LEU A 21 5.69 -6.94 -15.55
CA LEU A 21 4.36 -6.37 -15.39
C LEU A 21 4.04 -5.37 -16.50
N ALA A 22 5.00 -4.50 -16.86
CA ALA A 22 4.83 -3.55 -17.95
C ALA A 22 4.59 -4.25 -19.30
N ARG A 23 5.31 -5.34 -19.59
CA ARG A 23 5.06 -6.17 -20.79
C ARG A 23 3.68 -6.82 -20.77
N ARG A 24 3.24 -7.32 -19.62
CA ARG A 24 1.97 -8.07 -19.49
C ARG A 24 0.74 -7.16 -19.52
N TYR A 25 0.81 -6.01 -18.87
CA TYR A 25 -0.33 -5.12 -18.64
C TYR A 25 -0.28 -3.82 -19.44
N GLY A 26 0.80 -3.56 -20.17
CA GLY A 26 1.02 -2.33 -20.92
C GLY A 26 1.41 -1.15 -20.02
N THR A 27 1.64 0.02 -20.63
CA THR A 27 1.96 1.28 -19.94
C THR A 27 1.07 2.42 -20.45
N PRO A 28 0.70 3.40 -19.61
CA PRO A 28 1.14 3.61 -18.22
C PRO A 28 0.51 2.62 -17.22
N LEU A 29 1.30 2.17 -16.24
CA LEU A 29 0.91 1.18 -15.24
C LEU A 29 1.25 1.66 -13.83
N TYR A 30 0.24 1.69 -12.95
CA TYR A 30 0.44 1.91 -11.52
C TYR A 30 0.61 0.56 -10.80
N VAL A 31 1.70 0.43 -10.05
CA VAL A 31 1.99 -0.76 -9.23
C VAL A 31 2.08 -0.33 -7.77
N TYR A 32 1.32 -0.99 -6.90
CA TYR A 32 1.31 -0.73 -5.47
C TYR A 32 1.86 -1.93 -4.71
N SER A 33 2.59 -1.66 -3.62
CA SER A 33 3.09 -2.69 -2.71
C SER A 33 2.14 -2.84 -1.52
N HIS A 34 1.53 -4.02 -1.40
CA HIS A 34 0.69 -4.35 -0.24
C HIS A 34 1.53 -4.35 1.05
N ALA A 35 2.73 -4.94 1.03
CA ALA A 35 3.61 -4.99 2.20
C ALA A 35 4.01 -3.59 2.67
N THR A 36 4.23 -2.65 1.74
CA THR A 36 4.54 -1.25 2.08
C THR A 36 3.36 -0.59 2.78
N LEU A 37 2.16 -0.66 2.20
CA LEU A 37 0.94 -0.06 2.76
C LEU A 37 0.63 -0.64 4.15
N ALA A 38 0.59 -1.97 4.25
CA ALA A 38 0.29 -2.66 5.51
C ALA A 38 1.34 -2.35 6.59
N GLY A 39 2.62 -2.30 6.21
CA GLY A 39 3.71 -1.99 7.14
C GLY A 39 3.64 -0.57 7.69
N HIS A 40 3.25 0.41 6.87
CA HIS A 40 3.08 1.80 7.33
C HIS A 40 1.90 1.92 8.29
N CYS A 41 0.75 1.32 7.97
CA CYS A 41 -0.42 1.33 8.86
C CYS A 41 -0.13 0.66 10.20
N ARG A 42 0.49 -0.52 10.19
CA ARG A 42 0.85 -1.23 11.43
C ARG A 42 1.78 -0.40 12.32
N ARG A 43 2.81 0.21 11.73
CA ARG A 43 3.76 1.05 12.49
C ARG A 43 3.07 2.26 13.12
N LEU A 44 2.15 2.89 12.40
CA LEU A 44 1.37 4.01 12.92
C LEU A 44 0.49 3.58 14.10
N MET A 45 -0.26 2.49 13.94
CA MET A 45 -1.10 1.93 15.01
C MET A 45 -0.28 1.49 16.23
N GLU A 46 0.91 0.92 16.01
CA GLU A 46 1.80 0.46 17.07
C GLU A 46 2.32 1.62 17.93
N VAL A 47 2.80 2.69 17.29
CA VAL A 47 3.32 3.89 17.99
C VAL A 47 2.20 4.61 18.73
N LEU A 48 0.99 4.67 18.15
CA LEU A 48 -0.16 5.34 18.75
C LEU A 48 -0.94 4.46 19.72
N ARG A 49 -0.60 3.16 19.86
CA ARG A 49 -1.32 2.19 20.69
C ARG A 49 -1.66 2.68 22.10
N PRO A 50 -0.81 3.41 22.84
CA PRO A 50 -1.15 3.92 24.18
C PRO A 50 -2.35 4.89 24.22
N LEU A 51 -2.73 5.45 23.07
CA LEU A 51 -3.82 6.44 22.94
C LEU A 51 -5.13 5.83 22.44
N ASP A 52 -5.19 4.51 22.25
CA ASP A 52 -6.33 3.81 21.63
C ASP A 52 -6.78 4.43 20.29
N PRO A 53 -5.92 4.42 19.26
CA PRO A 53 -6.11 5.22 18.07
C PRO A 53 -7.14 4.60 17.12
N LEU A 54 -8.03 5.44 16.60
CA LEU A 54 -8.87 5.11 15.44
C LEU A 54 -8.13 5.45 14.15
N LEU A 55 -7.72 4.45 13.37
CA LEU A 55 -7.05 4.69 12.08
C LEU A 55 -8.07 5.00 10.99
N CYS A 56 -8.19 6.28 10.60
CA CYS A 56 -9.04 6.73 9.50
C CYS A 56 -8.21 6.97 8.23
N TYR A 57 -8.39 6.13 7.21
CA TYR A 57 -7.73 6.30 5.91
C TYR A 57 -8.52 7.25 5.02
N ALA A 58 -7.89 8.36 4.61
CA ALA A 58 -8.47 9.32 3.68
C ALA A 58 -8.50 8.77 2.26
N MET A 59 -9.65 8.30 1.79
CA MET A 59 -9.76 7.61 0.50
C MET A 59 -9.43 8.48 -0.72
N LYS A 60 -9.47 9.81 -0.58
CA LYS A 60 -9.01 10.75 -1.63
C LYS A 60 -7.55 10.54 -2.03
N ALA A 61 -6.73 9.95 -1.14
CA ALA A 61 -5.35 9.62 -1.46
C ALA A 61 -5.24 8.47 -2.48
N ASN A 62 -6.07 7.44 -2.33
CA ASN A 62 -6.21 6.34 -3.28
C ASN A 62 -7.47 5.52 -2.95
N SER A 63 -8.45 5.53 -3.83
CA SER A 63 -9.74 4.85 -3.66
C SER A 63 -9.80 3.47 -4.32
N ASN A 64 -8.67 2.91 -4.75
CA ASN A 64 -8.62 1.58 -5.33
C ASN A 64 -9.17 0.53 -4.35
N ARG A 65 -10.18 -0.22 -4.78
CA ARG A 65 -10.90 -1.20 -3.94
C ARG A 65 -9.98 -2.23 -3.29
N ALA A 66 -8.91 -2.66 -3.97
CA ALA A 66 -7.97 -3.62 -3.40
C ALA A 66 -7.17 -3.01 -2.25
N ILE A 67 -6.78 -1.73 -2.37
CA ILE A 67 -6.11 -0.99 -1.29
C ILE A 67 -7.05 -0.79 -0.11
N LEU A 68 -8.27 -0.29 -0.36
CA LEU A 68 -9.26 -0.05 0.69
C LEU A 68 -9.61 -1.34 1.46
N SER A 69 -9.81 -2.45 0.73
CA SER A 69 -10.06 -3.77 1.34
C SER A 69 -8.87 -4.25 2.17
N SER A 70 -7.64 -4.02 1.69
CA SER A 70 -6.42 -4.38 2.44
C SER A 70 -6.30 -3.59 3.74
N LEU A 71 -6.60 -2.30 3.72
CA LEU A 71 -6.57 -1.43 4.90
C LEU A 71 -7.68 -1.74 5.89
N ALA A 72 -8.90 -2.01 5.42
CA ALA A 72 -10.02 -2.42 6.26
C ALA A 72 -9.72 -3.71 7.03
N ARG A 73 -9.07 -4.69 6.37
CA ARG A 73 -8.64 -5.95 7.01
C ARG A 73 -7.58 -5.77 8.10
N LEU A 74 -6.87 -4.64 8.11
CA LEU A 74 -5.88 -4.31 9.12
C LEU A 74 -6.48 -3.57 10.34
N GLY A 75 -7.79 -3.34 10.36
CA GLY A 75 -8.47 -2.57 11.41
C GLY A 75 -8.60 -1.07 11.12
N GLY A 76 -8.30 -0.64 9.89
CA GLY A 76 -8.49 0.74 9.46
C GLY A 76 -9.95 1.05 9.13
N TYR A 77 -10.46 2.17 9.62
CA TYR A 77 -11.73 2.75 9.20
C TYR A 77 -11.51 3.59 7.93
N LEU A 78 -12.48 3.53 7.02
CA LEU A 78 -12.40 4.25 5.75
C LEU A 78 -13.17 5.57 5.87
N GLU A 79 -12.46 6.69 5.81
CA GLU A 79 -13.08 8.01 5.89
C GLU A 79 -13.51 8.45 4.48
N GLN A 80 -14.82 8.57 4.24
CA GLN A 80 -15.34 9.25 3.04
C GLN A 80 -15.47 10.74 3.34
N GLN A 81 -14.86 11.60 2.52
CA GLN A 81 -15.20 13.02 2.51
C GLN A 81 -16.64 13.12 1.97
N ARG A 82 -17.56 13.60 2.80
CA ARG A 82 -18.93 13.95 2.39
C ARG A 82 -18.92 15.15 1.46
#